data_AF-A0A380NLC2-F1
#
_entry.id   AF-A0A380NLC2-F1
#
_cell.length_a   1.000
_cell.length_b   1.000
_cell.length_c   1.000
_cell.angle_alpha   90.00
_cell.angle_beta   90.00
_cell.angle_gamma   90.00
#
_symmetry.space_group_name_H-M   'P 1'
#
loop_
_entity.id
_entity.type
_entity.pdbx_description
1 polymer ?
#
loop_
_entity_poly.entity_id
_entity_poly.type
_entity_poly.pdbx_seq_one_letter_code
_entity_poly.pdbx_strand_id
1 'polypeptide(L)'
;MNINILIAPLERGVNALTKENCDGSYTILVNNNLCEEKAHKAILHEVFHIKNDDFSKFEHVSLLEKMLHESNYLEEELEGINFYYHVV
;
A
#
# COMPACT_ATOMS: atom_id res chain seq x y z
N MET A 1 -1.36 -11.78 8.00
CA MET A 1 -1.26 -11.63 6.53
C MET A 1 0.15 -11.16 6.18
N ASN A 2 0.76 -11.67 5.11
CA ASN A 2 2.13 -11.27 4.73
C ASN A 2 2.08 -10.40 3.48
N ILE A 3 2.72 -9.23 3.53
CA ILE A 3 2.81 -8.28 2.42
C ILE A 3 4.28 -8.02 2.12
N ASN A 4 4.67 -8.27 0.87
CA ASN A 4 5.99 -7.99 0.32
C ASN A 4 5.91 -6.68 -0.48
N ILE A 5 6.78 -5.73 -0.18
CA ILE A 5 6.87 -4.44 -0.86
C ILE A 5 8.13 -4.47 -1.73
N LEU A 6 7.97 -4.33 -3.04
CA LEU A 6 9.07 -4.30 -4.00
C LEU A 6 9.13 -2.92 -4.65
N ILE A 7 10.23 -2.22 -4.46
CA ILE A 7 10.46 -0.94 -5.15
C ILE A 7 11.18 -1.24 -6.47
N ALA A 8 10.52 -0.91 -7.60
CA ALA A 8 11.01 -1.23 -8.94
C ALA A 8 10.51 -0.19 -9.96
N PRO A 9 11.17 -0.06 -11.13
CA PRO A 9 10.65 0.79 -12.20
C PRO A 9 9.35 0.21 -12.77
N LEU A 10 8.28 1.01 -12.75
CA LEU A 10 6.98 0.69 -13.36
C LEU A 10 6.67 1.62 -14.54
N GLU A 11 5.65 1.26 -15.32
CA GLU A 11 5.16 2.09 -16.43
C GLU A 11 4.79 3.52 -15.97
N ARG A 12 4.91 4.47 -16.89
CA ARG A 12 4.59 5.87 -16.61
C ARG A 12 3.11 6.03 -16.26
N GLY A 13 2.83 6.64 -15.12
CA GLY A 13 1.46 6.86 -14.62
C GLY A 13 0.97 5.81 -13.63
N VAL A 14 1.72 4.73 -13.42
CA VAL A 14 1.43 3.72 -12.40
C VAL A 14 2.24 4.02 -11.15
N ASN A 15 1.56 4.21 -10.02
CA ASN A 15 2.20 4.52 -8.74
C ASN A 15 2.57 3.24 -7.96
N ALA A 16 1.62 2.32 -7.82
CA ALA A 16 1.85 1.00 -7.25
C ALA A 16 0.84 -0.01 -7.84
N LEU A 17 1.14 -1.30 -7.67
CA LEU A 17 0.29 -2.41 -8.09
C LEU A 17 0.37 -3.54 -7.07
N THR A 18 -0.78 -4.13 -6.74
CA THR A 18 -0.86 -5.35 -5.92
C THR A 18 -1.00 -6.60 -6.76
N LYS A 19 -0.32 -7.65 -6.32
CA LYS A 19 -0.51 -9.02 -6.80
C LYS A 19 -0.66 -9.98 -5.63
N GLU A 20 -1.69 -10.81 -5.66
CA GLU A 20 -1.79 -11.98 -4.78
C GLU A 20 -0.86 -13.11 -5.26
N ASN A 21 -0.10 -13.69 -4.34
CA ASN A 21 0.81 -14.80 -4.61
C ASN A 21 0.15 -16.14 -4.29
N CYS A 22 0.64 -17.22 -4.92
CA CYS A 22 0.09 -18.57 -4.73
C CYS A 22 0.19 -19.12 -3.30
N ASP A 23 1.08 -18.55 -2.47
CA ASP A 23 1.28 -18.92 -1.06
C ASP A 23 0.36 -18.16 -0.10
N GLY A 24 -0.56 -17.32 -0.61
CA GLY A 24 -1.46 -16.49 0.18
C GLY A 24 -0.82 -15.22 0.74
N SER A 25 0.41 -14.89 0.31
CA SER A 25 1.01 -13.58 0.55
C SER A 25 0.63 -12.59 -0.57
N TYR A 26 0.85 -11.31 -0.33
CA TYR A 26 0.66 -10.26 -1.33
C TYR A 26 1.99 -9.61 -1.68
N THR A 27 2.11 -9.15 -2.91
CA THR A 27 3.24 -8.34 -3.37
C THR A 27 2.74 -7.00 -3.87
N ILE A 28 3.17 -5.92 -3.24
CA ILE A 28 2.95 -4.54 -3.66
C ILE A 28 4.21 -4.09 -4.41
N LEU A 29 4.08 -3.82 -5.71
CA LEU A 29 5.14 -3.17 -6.48
C LEU A 29 4.95 -1.66 -6.42
N VAL A 30 5.98 -0.93 -6.03
CA VAL A 30 5.96 0.55 -5.91
C VAL A 30 6.92 1.14 -6.93
N ASN A 31 6.45 2.13 -7.70
CA ASN A 31 7.27 2.79 -8.70
C ASN A 31 8.42 3.55 -8.04
N ASN A 32 9.65 3.23 -8.43
CA ASN A 32 10.87 3.85 -7.89
C ASN A 32 11.03 5.34 -8.24
N ASN A 33 10.20 5.88 -9.14
CA ASN A 33 10.21 7.30 -9.52
C ASN A 33 9.34 8.18 -8.60
N LEU A 34 8.70 7.62 -7.58
CA LEU A 34 7.88 8.37 -6.62
C LEU A 34 8.75 9.01 -5.53
N CYS A 35 8.36 10.19 -5.07
CA CYS A 35 8.87 10.73 -3.82
C CYS A 35 8.33 9.91 -2.63
N GLU A 36 9.02 9.99 -1.50
CA GLU A 36 8.70 9.25 -0.28
C GLU A 36 7.22 9.38 0.13
N GLU A 37 6.68 10.61 0.18
CA GLU A 37 5.27 10.81 0.51
C GLU A 37 4.34 10.06 -0.46
N LYS A 38 4.57 10.16 -1.78
CA LYS A 38 3.75 9.47 -2.79
C LYS A 38 3.88 7.95 -2.71
N ALA A 39 5.08 7.45 -2.42
CA ALA A 39 5.31 6.02 -2.21
C ALA A 39 4.52 5.52 -0.99
N HIS A 40 4.54 6.26 0.13
CA HIS A 40 3.74 5.92 1.30
C HIS A 40 2.24 5.89 1.01
N LYS A 41 1.70 6.90 0.30
CA LYS A 41 0.28 6.93 -0.09
C LYS A 41 -0.09 5.72 -0.96
N ALA A 42 0.77 5.40 -1.91
CA ALA A 42 0.57 4.28 -2.83
C ALA A 42 0.60 2.94 -2.09
N ILE A 43 1.54 2.73 -1.16
CA ILE A 43 1.60 1.52 -0.34
C ILE A 43 0.32 1.39 0.51
N LEU A 44 -0.08 2.45 1.20
CA LEU A 44 -1.29 2.44 2.01
C LEU A 44 -2.53 2.09 1.18
N HIS A 45 -2.68 2.69 -0.01
CA HIS A 45 -3.76 2.38 -0.93
C HIS A 45 -3.86 0.89 -1.25
N GLU A 46 -2.72 0.30 -1.62
CA GLU A 46 -2.64 -1.11 -1.96
C GLU A 46 -2.90 -2.03 -0.75
N VAL A 47 -2.40 -1.69 0.45
CA VAL A 47 -2.71 -2.43 1.70
C VAL A 47 -4.21 -2.41 2.01
N PHE A 48 -4.87 -1.27 1.83
CA PHE A 48 -6.31 -1.16 2.04
C PHE A 48 -7.12 -1.97 1.01
N HIS A 49 -6.69 -2.02 -0.25
CA HIS A 49 -7.29 -2.90 -1.27
C HIS A 49 -7.18 -4.37 -0.86
N ILE A 50 -6.00 -4.80 -0.40
CA ILE A 50 -5.78 -6.17 0.06
C ILE A 50 -6.71 -6.53 1.22
N LYS A 51 -6.93 -5.59 2.16
CA LYS A 51 -7.71 -5.87 3.37
C LYS A 51 -9.23 -5.79 3.14
N ASN A 52 -9.70 -4.88 2.30
CA ASN A 52 -11.13 -4.55 2.17
C ASN A 52 -11.76 -4.95 0.83
N ASP A 53 -11.01 -5.56 -0.10
CA ASP A 53 -11.46 -6.05 -1.42
C ASP A 53 -12.08 -4.97 -2.37
N ASP A 54 -12.22 -3.70 -1.96
CA ASP A 54 -12.73 -2.63 -2.81
C ASP A 54 -12.42 -1.22 -2.27
N PHE A 55 -11.66 -0.40 -3.01
CA PHE A 55 -11.56 1.05 -2.76
C PHE A 55 -11.60 1.89 -4.05
N SER A 56 -12.62 1.64 -4.87
CA SER A 56 -12.99 2.45 -6.05
C SER A 56 -13.30 3.95 -5.77
N LYS A 57 -13.08 4.46 -4.55
CA LYS A 57 -13.35 5.86 -4.12
C LYS A 57 -12.14 6.59 -3.50
N PHE A 58 -10.92 6.15 -3.79
CA PHE A 58 -9.67 6.66 -3.21
C PHE A 58 -9.19 8.03 -3.78
N GLU A 59 -10.09 8.89 -4.28
CA GLU A 59 -9.76 10.32 -4.47
C GLU A 59 -9.84 11.12 -3.15
N HIS A 60 -10.44 10.57 -2.09
CA HIS A 60 -10.63 11.25 -0.78
C HIS A 60 -9.54 10.97 0.27
N VAL A 61 -8.43 10.38 -0.14
CA VAL A 61 -7.39 9.81 0.71
C VAL A 61 -6.64 10.85 1.50
N SER A 62 -6.45 12.03 0.92
CA SER A 62 -5.82 13.15 1.64
C SER A 62 -6.60 13.56 2.90
N LEU A 63 -7.91 13.26 2.98
CA LEU A 63 -8.73 13.52 4.16
C LEU A 63 -8.65 12.36 5.17
N LEU A 64 -8.68 11.12 4.66
CA LEU A 64 -8.51 9.90 5.45
C LEU A 64 -7.11 9.84 6.06
N GLU A 65 -6.05 10.00 5.29
CA GLU A 65 -4.66 10.09 5.77
C GLU A 65 -4.50 11.14 6.87
N LYS A 66 -5.20 12.28 6.78
CA LYS A 66 -5.16 13.32 7.81
C LYS A 66 -5.90 12.94 9.10
N MET A 67 -7.01 12.19 9.00
CA MET A 67 -7.72 11.62 10.14
C MET A 67 -6.99 10.41 10.75
N LEU A 68 -6.24 9.68 9.93
CA LEU A 68 -5.44 8.51 10.28
C LEU A 68 -4.10 8.90 10.93
N HIS A 69 -3.51 10.03 10.52
CA HIS A 69 -2.30 10.59 11.14
C HIS A 69 -2.51 10.96 12.62
N GLU A 70 -3.76 11.03 13.09
CA GLU A 70 -4.15 11.41 14.44
C GLU A 70 -4.76 10.25 15.26
N SER A 71 -4.87 9.01 14.77
CA SER A 71 -5.69 7.97 15.44
C SER A 71 -5.14 6.53 15.48
N ASN A 72 -5.52 5.82 16.56
CA ASN A 72 -5.41 4.37 16.84
C ASN A 72 -5.88 3.44 15.70
N TYR A 73 -6.63 3.99 14.73
CA TYR A 73 -7.27 3.21 13.69
C TYR A 73 -6.26 2.55 12.75
N LEU A 74 -5.12 3.20 12.44
CA LEU A 74 -4.08 2.56 11.63
C LEU A 74 -3.45 1.37 12.34
N GLU A 75 -3.26 1.45 13.66
CA GLU A 75 -2.70 0.36 14.43
C GLU A 75 -3.62 -0.86 14.43
N GLU A 76 -4.93 -0.65 14.62
CA GLU A 76 -5.96 -1.70 14.51
C GLU A 76 -6.06 -2.24 13.07
N GLU A 77 -5.95 -1.36 12.06
CA GLU A 77 -6.09 -1.79 10.67
C GLU A 77 -4.88 -2.61 10.19
N LEU A 78 -3.69 -2.30 10.69
CA LEU A 78 -2.45 -2.97 10.35
C LEU A 78 -2.14 -4.16 11.27
N GLU A 79 -2.96 -4.39 12.29
CA GLU A 79 -2.78 -5.49 13.23
C GLU A 79 -2.78 -6.84 12.51
N GLY A 80 -1.79 -7.69 12.82
CA GLY A 80 -1.63 -9.01 12.20
C GLY A 80 -1.11 -9.00 10.76
N ILE A 81 -0.69 -7.85 10.23
CA ILE A 81 0.01 -7.74 8.94
C ILE A 81 1.52 -7.71 9.16
N ASN A 82 2.24 -8.61 8.49
CA ASN A 82 3.70 -8.61 8.45
C ASN A 82 4.16 -7.95 7.15
N PHE A 83 4.94 -6.88 7.28
CA PHE A 83 5.53 -6.18 6.15
C PHE A 83 6.98 -6.60 5.93
N TYR A 84 7.29 -6.95 4.69
CA TYR A 84 8.65 -7.18 4.21
C TYR A 84 8.89 -6.21 3.06
N TYR A 85 10.06 -5.58 2.98
CA TYR A 85 10.37 -4.69 1.87
C TYR A 85 11.73 -4.98 1.28
N HIS A 86 11.85 -4.82 -0.04
CA HIS A 86 13.08 -4.95 -0.78
C HIS A 86 13.20 -3.82 -1.80
N VAL A 87 14.39 -3.22 -1.87
CA VAL A 87 14.74 -2.16 -2.83
C VAL A 87 15.70 -2.76 -3.86
N VAL A 88 15.34 -2.70 -5.14
CA VAL A 88 16.12 -3.27 -6.25
C VAL A 88 16.74 -2.15 -7.10
#